data_AF-A0A6B3IE25-F1
#
_entry.id   AF-A0A6B3IE25-F1
#
_cell.length_a   1.000
_cell.length_b   1.000
_cell.length_c   1.000
_cell.angle_alpha   90.00
_cell.angle_beta   90.00
_cell.angle_gamma   90.00
#
_symmetry.space_group_name_H-M   'P 1'
#
loop_
_entity.id
_entity.type
_entity.pdbx_description
1 polymer ?
#
loop_
_entity_poly.entity_id
_entity_poly.type
_entity_poly.pdbx_seq_one_letter_code
_entity_poly.pdbx_strand_id
1 'polypeptide(L)' 'IVAAARRGGKGVLCHSYSEKGCHDAVTAGIRSLEHGAFVGERTLHEMRRRGTYFTPTLTAIAGLAESA' A
#
# COMPACT_ATOMS: atom_id res chain seq x y z
N ILE A 1 13.12 6.07 -5.19
CA ILE A 1 12.20 6.96 -4.44
C ILE A 1 12.29 6.73 -2.92
N VAL A 2 11.96 5.54 -2.40
CA VAL A 2 12.02 5.24 -0.95
C VAL A 2 13.36 5.61 -0.30
N ALA A 3 14.47 5.19 -0.89
CA ALA A 3 15.80 5.52 -0.36
C ALA A 3 16.07 7.03 -0.30
N ALA A 4 15.62 7.80 -1.28
CA ALA A 4 15.79 9.26 -1.30
C ALA A 4 14.92 9.95 -0.24
N ALA A 5 13.65 9.56 -0.11
CA ALA A 5 12.76 10.10 0.92
C ALA A 5 13.30 9.83 2.34
N ARG A 6 13.82 8.62 2.58
CA ARG A 6 14.42 8.23 3.86
C ARG A 6 15.63 9.09 4.23
N ARG A 7 16.49 9.44 3.28
CA ARG A 7 17.63 10.36 3.52
C ARG A 7 17.16 11.75 4.00
N GLY A 8 15.96 12.18 3.60
CA GLY A 8 15.34 13.43 4.06
C GLY A 8 14.40 13.26 5.25
N GLY A 9 14.39 12.11 5.93
CA GLY A 9 13.51 11.85 7.07
C GLY A 9 12.02 11.70 6.72
N LYS A 10 11.67 11.50 5.45
CA LYS A 10 10.28 11.40 4.96
C LYS A 10 9.90 9.95 4.65
N GLY A 11 8.59 9.65 4.70
CA GLY A 11 8.01 8.40 4.20
C GLY A 11 7.56 8.50 2.75
N VAL A 12 7.26 7.34 2.15
CA VAL A 12 6.62 7.24 0.83
C VAL A 12 5.29 6.54 0.98
N LEU A 13 4.27 7.11 0.36
CA LEU A 13 2.97 6.51 0.16
C LEU A 13 2.92 5.92 -1.26
N CYS A 14 2.32 4.74 -1.44
CA CYS A 14 2.16 4.11 -2.75
C CYS A 14 0.70 3.76 -3.01
N HIS A 15 0.17 4.28 -4.12
CA HIS A 15 -1.07 3.83 -4.73
C HIS A 15 -0.83 2.52 -5.46
N SER A 16 -1.54 1.45 -5.08
CA SER A 16 -1.54 0.20 -5.85
C SER A 16 -2.80 -0.61 -5.58
N TYR A 17 -3.31 -1.27 -6.62
CA TYR A 17 -4.40 -2.23 -6.50
C TYR A 17 -3.91 -3.67 -6.61
N SER A 18 -2.98 -3.95 -7.53
CA SER A 18 -2.58 -5.34 -7.86
C SER A 18 -1.77 -5.99 -6.74
N GLU A 19 -1.95 -7.30 -6.58
CA GLU A 19 -1.24 -8.06 -5.54
C GLU A 19 0.29 -7.91 -5.65
N LYS A 20 0.83 -8.08 -6.86
CA LYS A 20 2.27 -7.93 -7.13
C LYS A 20 2.76 -6.51 -6.82
N GLY A 21 2.02 -5.48 -7.26
CA GLY A 21 2.38 -4.09 -7.04
C GLY A 21 2.40 -3.73 -5.57
N CYS A 22 1.37 -4.16 -4.83
CA CYS A 22 1.31 -4.02 -3.38
C CYS A 22 2.51 -4.71 -2.72
N HIS A 23 2.82 -5.95 -3.11
CA HIS A 23 3.94 -6.68 -2.54
C HIS A 23 5.27 -5.97 -2.77
N ASP A 24 5.59 -5.64 -4.02
CA ASP A 24 6.86 -4.99 -4.40
C ASP A 24 7.03 -3.65 -3.70
N ALA A 25 5.95 -2.88 -3.54
CA ALA A 25 6.00 -1.59 -2.86
C ALA A 25 6.26 -1.75 -1.36
N VAL A 26 5.63 -2.74 -0.71
CA VAL A 26 5.89 -3.09 0.69
C VAL A 26 7.32 -3.58 0.89
N THR A 27 7.84 -4.46 0.04
CA THR A 27 9.25 -4.90 0.11
C THR A 27 10.24 -3.78 -0.17
N ALA A 28 9.89 -2.82 -1.03
CA ALA A 28 10.68 -1.61 -1.28
C ALA A 28 10.72 -0.65 -0.08
N GLY A 29 9.84 -0.82 0.93
CA GLY A 29 9.87 -0.07 2.19
C GLY A 29 9.02 1.20 2.19
N ILE A 30 7.88 1.20 1.50
CA ILE A 30 6.89 2.28 1.64
C ILE A 30 6.40 2.39 3.08
N ARG A 31 6.00 3.61 3.47
CA ARG A 31 5.38 3.90 4.77
C ARG A 31 3.91 3.52 4.77
N SER A 32 3.17 3.77 3.69
CA SER A 32 1.76 3.41 3.58
C SER A 32 1.42 2.87 2.19
N LEU A 33 0.52 1.89 2.16
CA LEU A 33 -0.10 1.35 0.96
C LEU A 33 -1.54 1.87 0.88
N GLU A 34 -1.85 2.56 -0.20
CA GLU A 34 -3.19 3.13 -0.44
C GLU A 34 -4.02 2.23 -1.34
N HIS A 35 -5.31 2.17 -1.02
CA HIS A 35 -6.33 1.34 -1.65
C HIS A 35 -6.08 -0.16 -1.43
N GLY A 36 -5.06 -0.74 -2.08
CA GLY A 36 -4.67 -2.13 -1.94
C GLY A 36 -5.80 -3.14 -2.09
N ALA A 37 -6.77 -2.89 -2.99
CA ALA A 37 -7.99 -3.71 -3.06
C ALA A 37 -7.73 -5.20 -3.32
N PHE A 38 -6.61 -5.54 -3.98
CA PHE A 38 -6.19 -6.93 -4.21
C PHE A 38 -4.89 -7.27 -3.48
N VAL A 39 -4.63 -6.65 -2.32
CA VAL A 39 -3.49 -7.02 -1.48
C VAL A 39 -3.68 -8.45 -0.93
N GLY A 40 -2.68 -9.31 -1.14
CA GLY A 40 -2.69 -10.69 -0.63
C GLY A 40 -2.28 -10.79 0.85
N GLU A 41 -2.70 -11.87 1.50
CA GLU A 41 -2.44 -12.14 2.93
C GLU A 41 -0.94 -12.13 3.28
N ARG A 42 -0.11 -12.73 2.44
CA ARG A 42 1.36 -12.70 2.58
C ARG A 42 1.90 -11.27 2.65
N THR A 43 1.35 -10.37 1.85
CA THR A 43 1.75 -8.96 1.84
C THR A 43 1.25 -8.24 3.09
N LEU A 44 0.04 -8.53 3.58
CA LEU A 44 -0.47 -7.98 4.84
C LEU A 44 0.40 -8.37 6.05
N HIS A 45 0.85 -9.63 6.11
CA HIS A 45 1.82 -10.06 7.13
C HIS A 45 3.15 -9.30 7.03
N GLU A 46 3.65 -9.09 5.81
CA GLU A 46 4.89 -8.34 5.60
C GLU A 46 4.74 -6.85 5.96
N MET A 47 3.59 -6.24 5.67
CA MET A 47 3.25 -4.88 6.11
C MET A 47 3.31 -4.77 7.63
N ARG A 48 2.68 -5.71 8.35
CA ARG A 48 2.74 -5.78 9.82
C ARG A 48 4.18 -5.88 10.32
N ARG A 49 5.00 -6.75 9.73
CA ARG A 49 6.41 -6.92 10.12
C ARG A 49 7.24 -5.66 9.92
N ARG A 50 6.92 -4.86 8.90
CA ARG A 50 7.67 -3.64 8.53
C ARG A 50 7.11 -2.36 9.15
N GLY A 51 5.92 -2.42 9.77
CA GLY A 51 5.21 -1.22 10.20
C GLY A 51 4.71 -0.36 9.04
N THR A 52 4.39 -0.98 7.91
CA THR A 52 3.73 -0.30 6.78
C THR A 52 2.23 -0.16 7.08
N TYR A 53 1.72 1.06 7.00
CA TYR A 53 0.29 1.34 7.18
C TYR A 53 -0.53 0.83 5.99
N PHE A 54 -1.71 0.30 6.29
CA PHE A 54 -2.71 -0.06 5.27
C PHE A 54 -3.84 0.97 5.28
N THR A 55 -4.08 1.64 4.16
CA THR A 55 -5.14 2.65 4.01
C THR A 55 -6.15 2.20 2.93
N PRO A 56 -7.03 1.23 3.23
CA PRO A 56 -8.02 0.75 2.27
C PRO A 56 -9.14 1.78 2.17
N THR A 57 -9.19 2.53 1.07
CA THR A 57 -10.21 3.56 0.81
C THR A 57 -11.57 2.93 0.45
N LEU A 58 -12.12 2.11 1.35
CA LEU A 58 -13.24 1.20 1.07
C LEU A 58 -14.50 1.93 0.61
N THR A 59 -14.81 3.11 1.17
CA THR A 59 -15.97 3.91 0.74
C THR A 59 -15.90 4.29 -0.73
N ALA A 60 -14.73 4.69 -1.22
CA ALA A 60 -14.54 5.06 -2.62
C ALA A 60 -14.63 3.84 -3.56
N ILE A 61 -14.10 2.70 -3.12
CA ILE A 61 -14.17 1.44 -3.88
C ILE A 61 -15.63 0.94 -3.95
N ALA A 62 -16.37 1.01 -2.85
CA ALA A 62 -17.79 0.67 -2.81
C ALA A 62 -18.60 1.55 -3.77
N GLY A 63 -18.40 2.87 -3.73
CA GLY A 63 -19.07 3.79 -4.65
C GLY A 63 -18.78 3.51 -6.13
N LEU A 64 -17.55 3.09 -6.47
CA LEU A 64 -17.21 2.66 -7.84
C LEU A 64 -17.95 1.38 -8.26
N ALA A 65 -18.08 0.41 -7.36
CA ALA A 65 -18.78 -0.84 -7.64
C ALA A 65 -20.30 -0.66 -7.79
N GLU A 66 -20.89 0.25 -7.02
CA GLU A 66 -22.32 0.57 -7.05
C GLU A 66 -22.73 1.47 -8.23
N SER A 67 -21.77 2.17 -8.84
CA SER A 67 -22.01 3.07 -10.00
C SER A 67 -21.92 2.36 -11.35
N ALA A 68 -21.69 1.04 -11.36
CA ALA A 68 -21.51 0.22 -12.56
C ALA A 68 -22.82 -0.39 -13.08
#